data_AF-A0A933SRT7-F1
#
_entry.id   AF-A0A933SRT7-F1
#
_cell.length_a   1.000
_cell.length_b   1.000
_cell.length_c   1.000
_cell.angle_alpha   90.00
_cell.angle_beta   90.00
_cell.angle_gamma   90.00
#
_symmetry.space_group_name_H-M   'P 1'
#
loop_
_entity.id
_entity.type
_entity.pdbx_description
1 polymer ?
#
loop_
_entity_poly.entity_id
_entity_poly.type
_entity_poly.pdbx_seq_one_letter_code
_entity_poly.pdbx_strand_id
1 'polypeptide(L)' 'MEFLKKKILPGCAAILCLALLAGCAVVDPFQREYLADRIMQFDDGDSVELMEEQHIFAGREGSVGGYGIAAGGCGCN' A
#
# COMPACT_ATOMS: atom_id res chain seq x y z
N MET A 1 14.24 -41.83 -4.40
CA MET A 1 13.56 -40.58 -4.78
C MET A 1 13.31 -39.65 -3.59
N GLU A 2 13.02 -40.18 -2.39
CA GLU A 2 12.81 -39.39 -1.15
C GLU A 2 14.02 -38.56 -0.70
N PHE A 3 15.24 -39.09 -0.83
CA PHE A 3 16.48 -38.34 -0.53
C PHE A 3 16.74 -37.18 -1.49
N LEU A 4 16.31 -37.31 -2.75
CA LEU A 4 16.45 -36.26 -3.77
C LEU A 4 15.45 -35.13 -3.48
N LYS A 5 14.20 -35.47 -3.13
CA LYS A 5 13.21 -34.50 -2.64
C LYS A 5 13.67 -33.75 -1.39
N LYS A 6 14.28 -34.44 -0.40
CA LYS A 6 14.81 -33.82 0.83
C LYS A 6 15.93 -32.79 0.59
N LYS A 7 16.74 -32.94 -0.46
CA LYS A 7 17.77 -31.96 -0.85
C LYS A 7 17.27 -30.86 -1.78
N ILE A 8 16.32 -31.17 -2.65
CA ILE A 8 15.78 -30.21 -3.63
C ILE A 8 14.73 -29.28 -3.00
N LEU A 9 13.92 -29.77 -2.05
CA LEU A 9 12.88 -29.00 -1.37
C LEU A 9 13.40 -27.72 -0.66
N PRO A 10 14.49 -27.75 0.13
CA PRO A 10 15.03 -26.53 0.74
C PRO A 10 15.65 -25.58 -0.31
N GLY A 11 16.21 -26.11 -1.40
CA GLY A 11 16.73 -25.30 -2.50
C GLY A 11 15.63 -24.53 -3.22
N CYS A 12 14.51 -25.18 -3.54
CA CYS A 12 13.35 -24.52 -4.15
C CYS A 12 12.72 -23.47 -3.22
N ALA A 13 12.64 -23.74 -1.92
CA ALA A 13 12.12 -22.79 -0.94
C ALA A 13 13.01 -21.53 -0.83
N ALA A 14 14.33 -21.70 -0.83
CA ALA A 14 15.26 -20.58 -0.82
C ALA A 14 15.12 -19.71 -2.08
N ILE A 15 15.05 -20.33 -3.27
CA ILE A 15 14.86 -19.61 -4.54
C ILE A 15 13.54 -18.83 -4.54
N LEU A 16 12.46 -19.42 -4.02
CA LEU A 16 11.16 -18.75 -3.91
C LEU A 16 11.23 -17.54 -2.96
N CYS A 17 11.90 -17.68 -1.82
CA CYS A 17 12.14 -16.56 -0.90
C CYS A 17 12.91 -15.42 -1.57
N LEU A 18 13.98 -15.71 -2.31
CA LEU A 18 14.74 -14.68 -3.02
C LEU A 18 13.92 -13.99 -4.13
N ALA A 19 13.04 -14.71 -4.82
CA ALA A 19 12.17 -14.14 -5.84
C ALA A 19 11.16 -13.13 -5.26
N LEU A 20 10.70 -13.35 -4.03
CA LEU A 20 9.77 -12.42 -3.33
C LEU A 20 10.43 -11.07 -3.01
N LEU A 21 11.76 -10.99 -2.92
CA LEU A 21 12.48 -9.74 -2.69
C LEU A 21 12.75 -8.95 -3.98
N ALA A 22 12.51 -9.52 -5.16
CA ALA A 22 12.83 -8.91 -6.45
C ALA A 22 11.80 -7.87 -6.94
N GLY A 23 10.85 -7.44 -6.11
CA GLY A 23 9.77 -6.53 -6.50
C GLY A 23 10.14 -5.05 -6.61
N CYS A 24 11.26 -4.62 -6.00
CA CYS A 24 11.68 -3.22 -6.03
C CYS A 24 12.56 -2.95 -7.25
N ALA A 25 12.01 -2.26 -8.25
CA ALA A 25 12.76 -1.76 -9.40
C ALA A 25 12.96 -0.24 -9.31
N VAL A 26 14.22 0.20 -9.42
CA VAL A 26 14.53 1.61 -9.67
C VAL A 26 14.35 1.88 -11.16
N VAL A 27 13.34 2.67 -11.49
CA VAL A 27 12.99 3.06 -12.86
C VAL A 27 13.20 4.56 -13.04
N ASP A 28 13.49 4.97 -14.27
CA ASP A 28 13.67 6.38 -14.60
C ASP A 28 12.35 7.16 -14.42
N PRO A 29 12.39 8.48 -14.14
CA PRO A 29 11.19 9.27 -13.84
C PRO A 29 10.12 9.20 -14.93
N PHE A 30 10.50 9.20 -16.21
CA PHE A 30 9.57 9.16 -17.35
C PHE A 30 8.83 7.81 -17.46
N GLN A 31 9.37 6.73 -16.89
CA GLN A 31 8.70 5.42 -16.89
C GLN A 31 7.49 5.38 -15.93
N ARG A 32 7.34 6.39 -15.08
CA ARG A 32 6.21 6.56 -14.15
C ARG A 32 5.22 7.65 -14.60
N GLU A 33 5.26 8.08 -15.87
CA GLU A 33 4.41 9.17 -16.37
C GLU A 33 2.91 8.98 -16.08
N TYR A 34 2.38 7.76 -16.24
CA TYR A 34 0.96 7.49 -15.96
C TYR A 34 0.56 7.64 -14.49
N LEU A 35 1.51 7.52 -13.55
CA LEU A 35 1.26 7.77 -12.12
C LEU A 35 1.23 9.26 -11.80
N ALA A 36 1.70 10.12 -12.71
CA ALA A 36 1.67 11.58 -12.55
C ALA A 36 0.36 12.21 -13.03
N ASP A 37 -0.57 11.42 -13.58
CA ASP A 37 -1.90 11.90 -13.95
C ASP A 37 -2.63 12.45 -12.71
N ARG A 38 -3.34 13.58 -12.89
CA ARG A 38 -4.09 14.27 -11.83
C ARG A 38 -5.08 13.34 -11.14
N ILE A 39 -5.70 12.43 -11.89
CA ILE A 39 -6.68 11.49 -11.33
C ILE A 39 -6.06 10.47 -10.36
N MET A 40 -4.73 10.32 -10.35
CA MET A 40 -4.00 9.36 -9.51
C MET A 40 -3.35 10.00 -8.28
N GLN A 41 -3.44 11.33 -8.13
CA GLN A 41 -2.90 12.02 -6.98
C GLN A 41 -3.91 12.06 -5.85
N PHE A 42 -3.42 11.94 -4.62
CA PHE A 42 -4.24 11.73 -3.43
C PHE A 42 -4.91 13.00 -2.86
N ASP A 43 -4.60 14.19 -3.38
CA ASP A 43 -4.98 15.47 -2.77
C ASP A 43 -5.35 16.57 -3.80
N ASP A 44 -5.83 16.17 -4.98
CA ASP A 44 -6.04 17.07 -6.13
C ASP A 44 -7.44 17.66 -6.22
N GLY A 45 -8.34 17.16 -5.36
CA GLY A 45 -9.74 17.56 -5.27
C GLY A 45 -9.94 18.92 -4.59
N ASP A 46 -11.17 19.42 -4.61
CA ASP A 46 -11.52 20.57 -3.78
C ASP A 46 -11.31 20.23 -2.30
N SER A 47 -10.85 21.20 -1.52
CA SER A 47 -10.77 21.13 -0.05
C SER A 47 -12.02 20.51 0.60
N VAL A 48 -13.22 20.79 0.07
CA VAL A 48 -14.49 20.25 0.59
C VAL A 48 -14.61 18.76 0.34
N GLU A 49 -14.29 18.30 -0.86
CA GLU A 49 -14.35 16.87 -1.23
C GLU A 49 -13.34 16.07 -0.39
N LEU A 50 -12.12 16.61 -0.25
CA LEU A 50 -11.08 15.97 0.55
C LEU A 50 -11.49 15.83 2.03
N MET A 51 -12.13 16.85 2.61
CA MET A 51 -12.64 16.79 3.99
C MET A 51 -13.76 15.74 4.16
N GLU A 52 -14.65 15.60 3.18
CA GLU A 52 -15.73 14.62 3.21
C GLU A 52 -15.20 13.19 3.13
N GLU A 53 -14.29 12.92 2.18
CA GLU A 53 -13.63 11.63 2.05
C GLU A 53 -12.92 11.22 3.34
N GLN A 54 -12.17 12.15 3.94
CA GLN A 54 -11.49 11.92 5.22
C GLN A 54 -12.47 11.60 6.36
N HIS A 55 -13.62 12.28 6.44
CA HIS A 55 -14.63 12.00 7.46
C HIS A 55 -15.21 10.59 7.30
N ILE A 56 -15.46 10.15 6.07
CA ILE A 56 -15.93 8.79 5.76
C ILE A 56 -14.86 7.76 6.13
N PHE A 57 -13.61 7.99 5.71
CA PHE A 57 -12.49 7.09 6.01
C PHE A 57 -12.26 6.93 7.52
N ALA A 58 -12.24 8.05 8.25
CA ALA A 58 -12.12 8.06 9.70
C ALA A 58 -13.20 7.22 10.40
N GLY A 59 -14.46 7.35 9.97
CA GLY A 59 -15.57 6.56 10.52
C GLY A 59 -15.47 5.07 10.22
N ARG A 60 -14.90 4.70 9.07
CA ARG A 60 -14.74 3.29 8.65
C ARG A 60 -13.53 2.62 9.30
N GLU A 61 -12.43 3.35 9.46
CA GLU A 61 -11.18 2.82 9.97
C GLU A 61 -11.13 2.86 11.50
N GLY A 62 -11.86 3.78 12.14
CA GLY A 62 -11.82 3.98 13.59
C GLY A 62 -10.45 4.45 14.10
N SER A 63 -9.54 4.83 13.20
CA SER A 63 -8.20 5.35 13.49
C SER A 63 -8.22 6.87 13.57
N VAL A 64 -7.33 7.46 14.39
CA VAL A 64 -7.19 8.92 14.54
C VAL A 64 -5.79 9.39 14.16
N GLY A 65 -5.70 10.60 13.60
CA GLY A 65 -4.45 11.37 13.54
C GLY A 65 -3.70 11.39 12.22
N GLY A 66 -4.15 10.68 11.18
CA GLY A 66 -3.48 10.68 9.86
C GLY A 66 -3.59 11.99 9.08
N TYR A 67 -4.70 12.72 9.25
CA TYR A 67 -5.04 13.91 8.44
C TYR A 67 -5.34 15.18 9.26
N GLY A 68 -5.13 15.16 10.59
CA GLY A 68 -5.42 16.31 11.46
C GLY A 68 -6.92 16.59 11.71
N ILE A 69 -7.82 15.85 11.06
CA ILE A 69 -9.25 15.81 11.39
C ILE A 69 -9.51 15.08 12.71
N ALA A 70 -10.34 15.67 13.56
CA ALA A 70 -10.75 15.12 14.86
C ALA A 70 -11.84 14.04 14.74
N ALA A 71 -11.78 13.20 13.71
CA ALA A 71 -12.67 12.06 13.54
C ALA A 71 -11.84 10.77 13.58
N GLY A 72 -12.14 9.89 14.53
CA GLY A 72 -11.49 8.59 14.72
C GLY A 72 -11.28 8.21 16.19
N GLY A 73 -11.74 7.03 16.60
CA GLY A 73 -11.82 6.58 18.00
C GLY A 73 -13.18 5.92 18.29
N CYS A 74 -13.54 5.68 19.56
CA CYS A 74 -14.78 4.98 19.98
C CYS A 74 -16.13 5.59 19.53
N GLY A 75 -16.11 6.57 18.61
CA GLY A 75 -17.31 7.30 18.18
C GLY A 75 -17.83 8.27 19.24
N CYS A 76 -17.03 8.57 20.26
CA CYS A 76 -17.40 9.41 21.38
C CYS A 76 -17.01 10.87 21.07
N ASN A 77 -17.78 11.55 20.21
CA ASN A 77 -17.77 13.02 20.12
C ASN A 77 -18.86 13.56 21.06
#